data_AF-F5LIT9-F1
#
_entry.id   AF-F5LIT9-F1
#
_cell.length_a   1.000
_cell.length_b   1.000
_cell.length_c   1.000
_cell.angle_alpha   90.00
_cell.angle_beta   90.00
_cell.angle_gamma   90.00
#
_symmetry.space_group_name_H-M   'P 1'
#
loop_
_entity.id
_entity.type
_entity.pdbx_description
1 polymer ?
#
loop_
_entity_poly.entity_id
_entity_poly.type
_entity_poly.pdbx_seq_one_letter_code
_entity_poly.pdbx_strand_id
1 'polypeptide(L)'
;MKVQVQDRKVDVYLDLKLPVRVTEFAEDHLHQKDTVHRLNEDLSALLTRDAEAVIEKLQESGCDAFGIGRQLMARHPKLWKSMDWLQEYQNVRFHPKVNVEIVGSGVFN
;
A
#
# COMPACT_ATOMS: atom_id res chain seq x y z
N MET A 1 -8.43 0.59 1.79
CA MET A 1 -8.03 2.01 1.90
C MET A 1 -8.94 2.72 2.89
N LYS A 2 -8.35 3.46 3.83
CA LYS A 2 -9.06 4.30 4.79
C LYS A 2 -8.52 5.73 4.68
N VAL A 3 -9.42 6.71 4.54
CA VAL A 3 -9.08 8.14 4.51
C VAL A 3 -9.52 8.77 5.82
N GLN A 4 -8.60 9.46 6.49
CA GLN A 4 -8.86 10.23 7.70
C GLN A 4 -8.48 11.68 7.48
N VAL A 5 -9.24 12.58 8.11
CA VAL A 5 -9.04 14.02 8.02
C VAL A 5 -8.98 14.58 9.44
N GLN A 6 -7.88 15.24 9.77
CA GLN A 6 -7.70 15.95 11.04
C GLN A 6 -6.97 17.27 10.79
N ASP A 7 -7.53 18.38 11.25
CA ASP A 7 -6.95 19.72 11.08
C ASP A 7 -6.52 20.03 9.64
N ARG A 8 -7.40 19.68 8.69
CA ARG A 8 -7.19 19.74 7.22
C ARG A 8 -6.07 18.84 6.66
N LYS A 9 -5.35 18.08 7.49
CA LYS A 9 -4.41 17.06 7.03
C LYS A 9 -5.17 15.81 6.61
N VAL A 10 -4.78 15.24 5.47
CA VAL A 10 -5.38 14.03 4.91
C VAL A 10 -4.39 12.88 5.10
N ASP A 11 -4.81 11.87 5.86
CA ASP A 11 -4.06 10.63 6.05
C ASP A 11 -4.75 9.49 5.32
N VAL A 12 -3.98 8.75 4.52
CA VAL A 12 -4.47 7.64 3.71
C VAL A 12 -3.75 6.37 4.11
N TYR A 13 -4.48 5.44 4.69
CA TYR A 13 -3.98 4.14 5.10
C TYR A 13 -4.28 3.10 4.01
N LEU A 14 -3.22 2.49 3.48
CA LEU A 14 -3.26 1.48 2.43
C LEU A 14 -2.72 0.16 2.98
N ASP A 15 -3.55 -0.55 3.74
CA ASP A 15 -3.24 -1.90 4.20
C ASP A 15 -3.59 -2.93 3.12
N LEU A 16 -2.58 -3.50 2.47
CA LEU A 16 -2.72 -4.58 1.51
C LEU A 16 -2.37 -5.91 2.16
N LYS A 17 -3.25 -6.91 2.04
CA LYS A 17 -2.95 -8.31 2.36
C LYS A 17 -2.75 -9.03 1.05
N LEU A 18 -1.56 -9.59 0.83
CA LEU A 18 -1.16 -10.18 -0.43
C LEU A 18 -0.82 -11.66 -0.23
N PRO A 19 -1.79 -12.58 -0.44
CA PRO A 19 -1.50 -14.00 -0.49
C PRO A 19 -0.72 -14.30 -1.78
N VAL A 20 0.45 -14.93 -1.66
CA VAL A 20 1.34 -15.24 -2.78
C VAL A 20 1.67 -16.72 -2.84
N ARG A 21 2.01 -17.20 -4.04
CA ARG A 21 2.58 -18.53 -4.25
C ARG A 21 4.02 -18.40 -4.72
N VAL A 22 4.91 -19.18 -4.15
CA VAL A 22 6.30 -19.26 -4.59
C VAL A 22 6.40 -20.27 -5.74
N THR A 23 6.77 -19.82 -6.93
CA THR A 23 6.91 -20.72 -8.09
C THR A 23 8.17 -21.58 -7.97
N GLU A 24 9.29 -20.96 -7.61
CA GLU A 24 10.59 -21.60 -7.47
C GLU A 24 11.35 -20.99 -6.29
N PHE A 25 12.10 -21.81 -5.56
CA PHE A 25 13.00 -21.37 -4.51
C PHE A 25 14.22 -22.30 -4.55
N ALA A 26 15.38 -21.75 -4.93
CA ALA A 26 16.57 -22.55 -5.21
C ALA A 26 17.16 -23.23 -3.96
N GLU A 27 16.89 -22.68 -2.77
CA GLU A 27 17.30 -23.29 -1.51
C GLU A 27 16.28 -24.40 -1.12
N ASP A 28 16.76 -25.57 -0.71
CA ASP A 28 15.92 -26.76 -0.42
C ASP A 28 14.98 -26.60 0.80
N HIS A 29 14.93 -25.42 1.42
CA HIS A 29 14.34 -25.19 2.74
C HIS A 29 13.03 -24.38 2.73
N LEU A 30 12.34 -24.24 1.58
CA LEU A 30 11.07 -23.50 1.50
C LEU A 30 9.97 -24.12 2.39
N HIS A 31 10.03 -25.42 2.65
CA HIS A 31 9.09 -26.11 3.51
C HIS A 31 9.28 -25.79 5.01
N GLN A 32 10.40 -25.16 5.38
CA GLN A 32 10.68 -24.78 6.76
C GLN A 32 9.92 -23.52 7.12
N LYS A 33 9.23 -23.55 8.27
CA LYS A 33 8.42 -22.42 8.76
C LYS A 33 9.24 -21.15 8.93
N ASP A 34 10.48 -21.26 9.41
CA ASP A 34 11.35 -20.10 9.64
C ASP A 34 11.75 -19.43 8.31
N THR A 35 12.02 -20.23 7.27
CA THR A 35 12.25 -19.74 5.91
C THR A 35 11.04 -18.98 5.38
N VAL A 36 9.84 -19.57 5.50
CA VAL A 36 8.59 -18.92 5.05
C VAL A 36 8.32 -17.63 5.82
N HIS A 37 8.54 -17.64 7.14
CA HIS A 37 8.38 -16.45 7.97
C HIS A 37 9.30 -15.32 7.53
N ARG A 38 10.60 -15.62 7.37
CA ARG A 38 11.59 -14.66 6.90
C ARG A 38 11.22 -14.11 5.51
N LEU A 39 10.81 -14.97 4.59
CA LEU A 39 10.39 -14.53 3.25
C LEU A 39 9.15 -13.64 3.29
N ASN A 40 8.16 -13.93 4.14
CA ASN A 40 7.01 -13.06 4.33
C ASN A 40 7.43 -11.67 4.82
N GLU A 41 8.34 -11.59 5.79
CA GLU A 41 8.88 -10.32 6.31
C GLU A 41 9.66 -9.55 5.23
N ASP A 42 10.61 -10.22 4.57
CA ASP A 42 11.47 -9.64 3.52
C ASP A 42 10.63 -9.10 2.36
N LEU A 43 9.65 -9.89 1.87
CA LEU A 43 8.77 -9.50 0.78
C LEU A 43 7.78 -8.40 1.19
N SER A 44 7.27 -8.44 2.41
CA SER A 44 6.41 -7.37 2.95
C SER A 44 7.14 -6.04 2.99
N ALA A 45 8.39 -6.04 3.48
CA ALA A 45 9.23 -4.85 3.53
C ALA A 45 9.60 -4.35 2.13
N LEU A 46 9.97 -5.25 1.21
CA LEU A 46 10.28 -4.91 -0.18
C LEU A 46 9.07 -4.26 -0.88
N LEU A 47 7.92 -4.93 -0.87
CA LEU A 47 6.74 -4.44 -1.58
C LEU A 47 6.10 -3.22 -0.91
N THR A 48 6.32 -3.01 0.40
CA THR A 48 5.95 -1.75 1.05
C THR A 48 6.79 -0.59 0.51
N ARG A 49 8.12 -0.77 0.37
CA ARG A 49 9.00 0.24 -0.25
C ARG A 49 8.64 0.52 -1.71
N ASP A 50 8.29 -0.52 -2.48
CA ASP A 50 7.84 -0.33 -3.86
C ASP A 50 6.52 0.46 -3.91
N ALA A 51 5.58 0.18 -3.01
CA ALA A 51 4.34 0.94 -2.89
C ALA A 51 4.60 2.41 -2.53
N GLU A 52 5.52 2.68 -1.59
CA GLU A 52 5.97 4.05 -1.26
C GLU A 52 6.50 4.77 -2.50
N ALA A 53 7.39 4.13 -3.28
CA ALA A 53 7.97 4.72 -4.49
C ALA A 53 6.92 4.99 -5.60
N VAL A 54 5.92 4.11 -5.75
CA VAL A 54 4.80 4.35 -6.67
C VAL A 54 3.96 5.54 -6.21
N ILE A 55 3.67 5.62 -4.91
CA ILE A 55 2.90 6.71 -4.31
C ILE A 55 3.63 8.04 -4.49
N GLU A 56 4.94 8.08 -4.26
CA GLU A 56 5.76 9.28 -4.46
C GLU A 56 5.62 9.81 -5.89
N LYS A 57 5.76 8.95 -6.91
CA LYS A 57 5.56 9.33 -8.32
C LYS A 57 4.14 9.84 -8.61
N LEU A 58 3.12 9.26 -7.98
CA LEU A 58 1.74 9.74 -8.09
C LEU A 58 1.60 11.12 -7.45
N GLN A 59 2.21 11.36 -6.29
CA GLN A 59 2.20 12.66 -5.62
C GLN A 59 2.92 13.72 -6.44
N GLU A 60 4.12 13.44 -6.94
CA GLU A 60 4.90 14.35 -7.80
C GLU A 60 4.13 14.77 -9.06
N SER A 61 3.38 13.83 -9.65
CA SER A 61 2.56 14.09 -10.84
C SER A 61 1.19 14.73 -10.55
N GLY A 62 0.80 14.89 -9.27
CA GLY A 62 -0.54 15.35 -8.89
C GLY A 62 -1.66 14.37 -9.26
N CYS A 63 -1.32 13.09 -9.48
CA CYS A 63 -2.24 12.07 -9.97
C CYS A 63 -2.96 11.33 -8.83
N ASP A 64 -4.22 11.68 -8.58
CA ASP A 64 -5.11 11.00 -7.60
C ASP A 64 -5.67 9.66 -8.16
N ALA A 65 -4.76 8.72 -8.43
CA ALA A 65 -5.12 7.40 -8.96
C ALA A 65 -5.96 6.55 -7.97
N PHE A 66 -5.85 6.83 -6.67
CA PHE A 66 -6.60 6.13 -5.62
C PHE A 66 -8.01 6.71 -5.39
N GLY A 67 -8.35 7.85 -6.01
CA GLY A 67 -9.66 8.48 -5.91
C GLY A 67 -9.98 9.05 -4.52
N ILE A 68 -8.96 9.54 -3.80
CA ILE A 68 -9.08 10.12 -2.47
C ILE A 68 -9.96 11.38 -2.51
N GLY A 69 -9.83 12.22 -3.54
CA GLY A 69 -10.64 13.43 -3.71
C GLY A 69 -12.13 13.12 -3.77
N ARG A 70 -12.51 12.01 -4.41
CA ARG A 70 -13.91 11.54 -4.42
C ARG A 70 -14.41 11.19 -3.02
N GLN A 71 -13.56 10.59 -2.17
CA GLN A 71 -13.93 10.29 -0.80
C GLN A 71 -14.07 11.56 0.05
N LEU A 72 -13.17 12.53 -0.12
CA LEU A 72 -13.25 13.83 0.53
C LEU A 72 -14.52 14.60 0.11
N MET A 73 -14.86 14.58 -1.17
CA MET A 73 -16.09 15.19 -1.69
C MET A 73 -17.34 14.58 -1.03
N ALA A 74 -17.39 13.24 -0.89
CA ALA A 74 -18.53 12.54 -0.32
C ALA A 74 -18.65 12.68 1.21
N ARG A 75 -17.53 12.65 1.94
CA ARG A 75 -17.50 12.54 3.41
C ARG A 75 -17.14 13.84 4.12
N HIS A 76 -16.43 14.74 3.44
CA HIS A 76 -15.96 16.02 3.97
C HIS A 76 -16.29 17.19 3.01
N PRO A 77 -17.56 17.38 2.59
CA PRO A 77 -17.92 18.29 1.50
C PRO A 77 -17.57 19.76 1.79
N LYS A 78 -17.60 20.21 3.05
CA LYS A 78 -17.17 21.56 3.44
C LYS A 78 -15.67 21.76 3.23
N LEU A 79 -14.86 20.77 3.61
CA LEU A 79 -13.42 20.81 3.42
C LEU A 79 -13.10 20.79 1.93
N TRP A 80 -13.68 19.84 1.19
CA TRP A 80 -13.50 19.68 -0.26
C TRP A 80 -13.74 20.99 -1.03
N LYS A 81 -14.82 21.72 -0.72
CA LYS A 81 -15.14 23.02 -1.36
C LYS A 81 -14.06 24.10 -1.17
N SER A 82 -13.22 23.96 -0.15
CA SER A 82 -12.17 24.91 0.21
C SER A 82 -10.77 24.42 -0.16
N MET A 83 -10.65 23.28 -0.84
CA MET A 83 -9.37 22.68 -1.21
C MET A 83 -9.05 22.94 -2.67
N ASP A 84 -7.81 23.31 -2.95
CA ASP A 84 -7.24 23.13 -4.29
C ASP A 84 -6.66 21.72 -4.37
N TRP A 85 -7.49 20.76 -4.79
CA TRP A 85 -7.12 19.35 -4.69
C TRP A 85 -5.88 18.98 -5.49
N LEU A 86 -5.63 19.63 -6.63
CA LEU A 86 -4.45 19.33 -7.45
C LEU A 86 -3.16 19.67 -6.71
N GLN A 87 -3.16 20.79 -5.96
CA GLN A 87 -2.01 21.23 -5.15
C GLN A 87 -1.96 20.49 -3.80
N GLU A 88 -3.10 20.28 -3.16
CA GLU A 88 -3.17 19.66 -1.83
C GLU A 88 -2.93 18.15 -1.86
N TYR A 89 -3.20 17.46 -2.97
CA TYR A 89 -2.95 16.02 -3.13
C TYR A 89 -1.48 15.66 -2.88
N GLN A 90 -0.55 16.51 -3.34
CA GLN A 90 0.89 16.28 -3.18
C GLN A 90 1.31 16.23 -1.69
N ASN A 91 0.51 16.81 -0.80
CA ASN A 91 0.76 16.86 0.65
C ASN A 91 0.01 15.79 1.45
N VAL A 92 -0.72 14.89 0.77
CA VAL A 92 -1.40 13.77 1.43
C VAL A 92 -0.39 12.87 2.13
N ARG A 93 -0.68 12.45 3.36
CA ARG A 93 0.19 11.55 4.12
C ARG A 93 -0.26 10.12 3.89
N PHE A 94 0.48 9.40 3.05
CA PHE A 94 0.24 7.99 2.80
C PHE A 94 0.93 7.13 3.84
N HIS A 95 0.22 6.08 4.27
CA HIS A 95 0.70 5.04 5.18
C HIS A 95 0.47 3.69 4.49
N PRO A 96 1.27 3.32 3.48
CA PRO A 96 1.18 2.03 2.84
C PRO A 96 1.74 0.93 3.74
N LYS A 97 1.09 -0.23 3.72
CA LYS A 97 1.60 -1.43 4.36
C LYS A 97 1.19 -2.65 3.55
N VAL A 98 2.17 -3.34 2.99
CA VAL A 98 1.95 -4.62 2.32
C VAL A 98 2.29 -5.74 3.29
N ASN A 99 1.33 -6.64 3.53
CA ASN A 99 1.52 -7.85 4.32
C ASN A 99 1.45 -9.04 3.37
N VAL A 100 2.60 -9.64 3.09
CA VAL A 100 2.74 -10.82 2.24
C VAL A 100 2.49 -12.06 3.08
N GLU A 101 1.70 -12.98 2.53
CA GLU A 101 1.46 -14.29 3.09
C GLU A 101 1.71 -15.34 2.02
N ILE A 102 2.81 -16.09 2.14
CA ILE A 102 3.06 -17.25 1.28
C ILE A 102 2.06 -18.34 1.67
N VAL A 103 1.10 -18.59 0.78
CA VAL A 103 0.03 -19.58 0.97
C VAL A 103 0.31 -20.91 0.27
N GLY A 104 1.46 -21.03 -0.41
CA GLY A 104 1.92 -22.28 -1.00
C GLY A 104 3.12 -22.13 -1.94
N SER A 105 3.64 -23.25 -2.39
CA SER A 105 4.67 -23.34 -3.44
C SER A 105 4.14 -24.04 -4.69
N GLY A 106 4.84 -23.90 -5.81
CA GLY A 106 4.53 -24.56 -7.09
C GLY A 106 4.97 -26.02 -7.14
N VAL A 107 5.71 -26.51 -6.15
CA VAL A 107 6.11 -27.91 -6.04
C VAL A 107 4.98 -28.68 -5.35
N PHE A 108 4.19 -29.39 -6.14
CA PHE A 108 3.29 -30.43 -5.65
C PHE A 108 4.15 -31.65 -5.27
N ASN A 109 4.08 -32.07 -4.00
CA ASN A 109 4.49 -33.42 -3.59
C ASN A 109 3.31 -34.38 -3.78
#